data_AF-A0A6M3JQM4-F1
#
_entry.id   AF-A0A6M3JQM4-F1
#
_cell.length_a   1.000
_cell.length_b   1.000
_cell.length_c   1.000
_cell.angle_alpha   90.00
_cell.angle_beta   90.00
_cell.angle_gamma   90.00
#
_symmetry.space_group_name_H-M   'P 1'
#
loop_
_entity.id
_entity.type
_entity.pdbx_description
1 polymer ?
#
loop_
_entity_poly.entity_id
_entity_poly.type
_entity_poly.pdbx_seq_one_letter_code
_entity_poly.pdbx_strand_id
1 'polypeptide(L)'
;MNIFKWLWSKISSAFISFIKEAVSQLTQKLIVELKDFAFKVVSELELGDLTSAAKRAEAFKKIKEEAIARGIAYKDSAINLLIELVVAQLKKSEE
;
A
#
# COMPACT_ATOMS: atom_id res chain seq x y z
N MET A 1 17.27 14.29 -3.88
CA MET A 1 16.47 13.52 -4.87
C MET A 1 15.63 12.53 -4.08
N ASN A 2 14.31 12.72 -4.00
CA ASN A 2 13.45 11.84 -3.20
C ASN A 2 13.37 10.48 -3.90
N ILE A 3 14.13 9.50 -3.41
CA ILE A 3 14.09 8.09 -3.85
C ILE A 3 12.63 7.59 -3.88
N PHE A 4 11.81 8.06 -2.95
CA PHE A 4 10.35 7.89 -2.91
C PHE A 4 9.60 8.43 -4.14
N LYS A 5 9.92 9.64 -4.63
CA LYS A 5 9.29 10.20 -5.86
C LYS A 5 9.73 9.46 -7.12
N TRP A 6 10.96 8.95 -7.14
CA TRP A 6 11.49 8.16 -8.25
C TRP A 6 10.87 6.76 -8.30
N LEU A 7 10.78 6.06 -7.16
CA LEU A 7 10.03 4.80 -7.01
C LEU A 7 8.55 4.99 -7.37
N TRP A 8 7.96 6.13 -6.99
CA TRP A 8 6.57 6.47 -7.32
C TRP A 8 6.33 6.67 -8.82
N SER A 9 7.25 7.26 -9.58
CA SER A 9 7.11 7.41 -11.03
C SER A 9 7.10 6.08 -11.81
N LYS A 10 7.56 4.99 -11.17
CA LYS A 10 7.53 3.63 -11.73
C LYS A 10 6.29 2.81 -11.32
N ILE A 11 5.51 3.27 -10.34
CA ILE A 11 4.18 2.71 -10.05
C ILE A 11 3.30 3.08 -11.24
N SER A 12 3.24 2.13 -12.17
CA SER A 12 2.89 2.35 -13.58
C SER A 12 1.55 3.05 -13.77
N SER A 13 1.47 3.90 -14.80
CA SER A 13 0.21 4.44 -15.30
C SER A 13 -0.85 3.35 -15.51
N ALA A 14 -0.43 2.17 -15.98
CA ALA A 14 -1.29 0.99 -16.15
C ALA A 14 -1.93 0.52 -14.83
N PHE A 15 -1.20 0.59 -13.73
CA PHE A 15 -1.69 0.21 -12.41
C PHE A 15 -2.75 1.18 -11.88
N ILE A 16 -2.50 2.48 -12.03
CA ILE A 16 -3.49 3.53 -11.69
C ILE A 16 -4.72 3.41 -12.60
N SER A 17 -4.54 3.09 -13.88
CA SER A 17 -5.65 2.88 -14.82
C SER A 17 -6.52 1.68 -14.42
N PHE A 18 -5.93 0.54 -14.06
CA PHE A 18 -6.67 -0.64 -13.57
C PHE A 18 -7.48 -0.32 -12.31
N ILE A 19 -6.89 0.42 -11.34
CA ILE A 19 -7.61 0.83 -10.13
C ILE A 19 -8.77 1.77 -10.44
N LYS A 20 -8.58 2.70 -11.38
CA LYS A 20 -9.61 3.69 -11.73
C LYS A 20 -10.86 3.06 -12.34
N GLU A 21 -10.69 1.98 -13.11
CA GLU A 21 -11.80 1.35 -13.83
C GLU A 21 -12.52 0.27 -13.02
N ALA A 22 -11.80 -0.50 -12.19
CA ALA A 22 -12.34 -1.71 -11.56
C ALA A 22 -12.75 -1.55 -10.09
N VAL A 23 -12.38 -0.44 -9.43
CA VAL A 23 -12.43 -0.36 -7.96
C VAL A 23 -13.27 0.83 -7.49
N SER A 24 -14.04 0.63 -6.43
CA SER A 24 -14.95 1.66 -5.89
C SER A 24 -14.21 2.95 -5.52
N GLN A 25 -14.89 4.10 -5.61
CA GLN A 25 -14.33 5.41 -5.23
C GLN A 25 -13.75 5.42 -3.80
N LEU A 26 -14.36 4.67 -2.89
CA LEU A 26 -13.87 4.52 -1.52
C LEU A 26 -12.47 3.89 -1.47
N THR A 27 -12.28 2.80 -2.21
CA THR A 27 -10.98 2.12 -2.31
C THR A 27 -9.94 3.00 -3.00
N GLN A 28 -10.34 3.72 -4.05
CA GLN A 28 -9.44 4.67 -4.73
C GLN A 28 -8.96 5.75 -3.77
N LYS A 29 -9.88 6.35 -2.99
CA LYS A 29 -9.55 7.35 -1.99
C LYS A 29 -8.59 6.81 -0.94
N LEU A 30 -8.88 5.64 -0.35
CA LEU A 30 -7.99 5.01 0.62
C LEU A 30 -6.58 4.82 0.06
N ILE A 31 -6.47 4.26 -1.14
CA ILE A 31 -5.18 4.00 -1.77
C ILE A 31 -4.42 5.30 -2.01
N VAL A 32 -5.08 6.33 -2.55
CA VAL A 32 -4.43 7.63 -2.79
C VAL A 32 -3.94 8.28 -1.48
N GLU A 33 -4.71 8.17 -0.41
CA GLU A 33 -4.40 8.83 0.87
C GLU A 33 -3.36 8.06 1.70
N LEU A 34 -3.33 6.73 1.61
CA LEU A 34 -2.50 5.88 2.47
C LEU A 34 -1.34 5.19 1.76
N LYS A 35 -1.20 5.29 0.44
CA LYS A 35 -0.12 4.62 -0.33
C LYS A 35 1.28 4.84 0.23
N ASP A 36 1.63 6.07 0.59
CA ASP A 36 2.99 6.40 1.03
C ASP A 36 3.25 5.82 2.43
N PHE A 37 2.23 5.83 3.28
CA PHE A 37 2.28 5.22 4.60
C PHE A 37 2.35 3.69 4.50
N ALA A 38 1.52 3.08 3.66
CA ALA A 38 1.53 1.64 3.41
C ALA A 38 2.88 1.17 2.85
N PHE A 39 3.46 1.93 1.91
CA PHE A 39 4.80 1.67 1.40
C PHE A 39 5.84 1.66 2.51
N LYS A 40 5.88 2.72 3.32
CA LYS A 40 6.79 2.82 4.47
C LYS A 40 6.61 1.62 5.42
N VAL A 41 5.39 1.32 5.83
CA VAL A 41 5.09 0.21 6.76
C VAL A 41 5.56 -1.13 6.22
N VAL A 42 5.22 -1.46 4.97
CA VAL A 42 5.60 -2.75 4.38
C VAL A 42 7.11 -2.83 4.19
N SER A 43 7.76 -1.76 3.72
CA SER A 43 9.23 -1.73 3.59
C SER A 43 9.94 -1.92 4.94
N GLU A 44 9.46 -1.29 6.01
CA GLU A 44 10.00 -1.48 7.36
C GLU A 44 9.82 -2.92 7.85
N LEU A 45 8.65 -3.50 7.60
CA LEU A 45 8.37 -4.88 7.99
C LEU A 45 9.20 -5.89 7.19
N GLU A 46 9.56 -5.58 5.95
CA GLU A 46 10.42 -6.47 5.15
C GLU A 46 11.81 -6.65 5.77
N LEU A 47 12.35 -5.62 6.42
CA LEU A 47 13.64 -5.65 7.11
C LEU A 47 13.60 -6.41 8.45
N GLY A 48 12.42 -6.77 8.95
CA GLY A 48 12.26 -7.47 10.24
C GLY A 48 12.20 -8.99 10.11
N ASP A 49 12.34 -9.66 11.26
CA ASP A 49 12.39 -11.14 11.38
C ASP A 49 11.01 -11.82 11.43
N LEU A 50 9.94 -11.07 11.16
CA LEU A 50 8.59 -11.64 11.15
C LEU A 50 8.40 -12.59 9.96
N THR A 51 7.59 -13.63 10.16
CA THR A 51 7.16 -14.47 9.04
C THR A 51 6.33 -13.65 8.05
N SER A 52 6.27 -14.06 6.78
CA SER A 52 5.49 -13.32 5.77
C SER A 52 4.01 -13.17 6.13
N ALA A 53 3.42 -14.16 6.83
CA ALA A 53 2.05 -14.07 7.34
C ALA A 53 1.93 -13.02 8.46
N ALA A 54 2.88 -13.00 9.40
CA ALA A 54 2.92 -12.00 10.47
C ALA A 54 3.17 -10.59 9.94
N LYS A 55 4.05 -10.41 8.94
CA LYS A 55 4.28 -9.12 8.25
C LYS A 55 2.99 -8.57 7.65
N ARG A 56 2.20 -9.40 6.96
CA ARG A 56 0.91 -8.95 6.38
C ARG A 56 -0.11 -8.55 7.44
N ALA A 57 -0.23 -9.34 8.51
CA ALA A 57 -1.15 -9.03 9.61
C ALA A 57 -0.78 -7.71 10.30
N GLU A 58 0.52 -7.50 10.55
CA GLU A 58 1.03 -6.27 11.16
C GLU A 58 0.85 -5.06 10.22
N ALA A 59 1.13 -5.21 8.92
CA ALA A 59 0.89 -4.16 7.93
C ALA A 59 -0.58 -3.76 7.88
N PHE A 60 -1.48 -4.75 7.85
CA PHE A 60 -2.93 -4.52 7.88
C PHE A 60 -3.35 -3.73 9.11
N LYS A 61 -2.89 -4.15 10.29
CA LYS A 61 -3.18 -3.46 11.55
C LYS A 61 -2.73 -2.00 11.49
N LYS A 62 -1.47 -1.73 11.15
CA LYS A 62 -0.92 -0.37 11.09
C LYS A 62 -1.64 0.53 10.09
N ILE A 63 -1.93 0.01 8.90
CA ILE A 63 -2.63 0.78 7.86
C ILE A 63 -4.09 1.06 8.27
N LYS A 64 -4.74 0.11 8.93
CA LYS A 64 -6.10 0.28 9.47
C LYS A 64 -6.13 1.34 10.56
N GLU A 65 -5.18 1.29 11.49
CA GLU A 65 -5.02 2.30 12.55
C GLU A 65 -4.81 3.69 11.96
N GLU A 66 -3.97 3.81 10.92
CA GLU A 66 -3.75 5.08 10.23
C GLU A 66 -5.00 5.58 9.50
N ALA A 67 -5.75 4.69 8.86
CA ALA A 67 -7.03 5.04 8.21
C ALA A 67 -8.03 5.60 9.23
N ILE A 68 -8.12 4.99 10.40
CA ILE A 68 -8.96 5.47 11.52
C ILE A 68 -8.46 6.83 12.00
N ALA A 69 -7.16 6.97 12.26
CA ALA A 69 -6.55 8.19 12.78
C ALA A 69 -6.77 9.40 11.85
N ARG A 70 -6.79 9.17 10.53
CA ARG A 70 -7.05 10.21 9.51
C ARG A 70 -8.52 10.41 9.17
N GLY A 71 -9.44 9.65 9.78
CA GLY A 71 -10.87 9.71 9.45
C GLY A 71 -11.19 9.26 8.01
N ILE A 72 -10.36 8.38 7.44
CA ILE A 72 -10.56 7.86 6.09
C ILE A 72 -11.51 6.67 6.17
N ALA A 73 -12.65 6.75 5.50
CA ALA A 73 -13.55 5.60 5.40
C ALA A 73 -12.87 4.48 4.58
N TYR A 74 -12.98 3.24 5.07
CA TYR A 74 -12.29 2.09 4.46
C TYR A 74 -13.15 0.83 4.47
N LYS A 75 -12.77 -0.10 3.59
CA LYS A 75 -13.14 -1.52 3.67
C LYS A 75 -11.87 -2.31 3.94
N ASP A 76 -11.96 -3.37 4.72
CA ASP A 76 -10.81 -4.25 4.99
C ASP A 76 -10.21 -4.81 3.68
N SER A 77 -11.04 -5.12 2.68
CA SER A 77 -10.57 -5.53 1.35
C SER A 77 -9.75 -4.46 0.62
N ALA A 78 -10.01 -3.18 0.86
CA ALA A 78 -9.22 -2.09 0.29
C ALA A 78 -7.83 -1.99 0.92
N ILE A 79 -7.72 -2.29 2.22
CA ILE A 79 -6.44 -2.33 2.94
C ILE A 79 -5.62 -3.54 2.48
N ASN A 80 -6.24 -4.71 2.36
CA ASN A 80 -5.57 -5.92 1.83
C ASN A 80 -5.03 -5.67 0.41
N LEU A 81 -5.87 -5.10 -0.46
CA LEU A 81 -5.44 -4.70 -1.79
C LEU A 81 -4.24 -3.76 -1.69
N LEU A 82 -4.32 -2.66 -0.92
CA LEU A 82 -3.21 -1.72 -0.78
C LEU A 82 -1.88 -2.39 -0.39
N ILE A 83 -1.91 -3.37 0.52
CA ILE A 83 -0.73 -4.14 0.93
C ILE A 83 -0.19 -4.97 -0.23
N GLU A 84 -1.04 -5.72 -0.92
CA GLU A 84 -0.64 -6.55 -2.06
C GLU A 84 0.06 -5.74 -3.15
N LEU A 85 -0.44 -4.53 -3.39
CA LEU A 85 0.11 -3.61 -4.39
C LEU A 85 1.50 -3.11 -4.01
N VAL A 86 1.67 -2.75 -2.74
CA VAL A 86 2.96 -2.34 -2.21
C VAL A 86 3.96 -3.49 -2.28
N VAL A 87 3.59 -4.70 -1.86
CA VAL A 87 4.45 -5.89 -1.94
C VAL A 87 4.85 -6.20 -3.39
N ALA A 88 3.89 -6.17 -4.32
CA ALA A 88 4.18 -6.40 -5.74
C ALA A 88 5.14 -5.35 -6.30
N GLN A 89 4.99 -4.08 -5.91
CA GLN A 89 5.88 -3.01 -6.32
C GLN A 89 7.29 -3.17 -5.75
N LEU A 90 7.43 -3.57 -4.48
CA LEU A 90 8.73 -3.80 -3.86
C LEU A 90 9.50 -4.90 -4.62
N LYS A 91 8.84 -6.03 -4.90
CA LYS A 91 9.44 -7.13 -5.68
C LYS A 91 9.90 -6.69 -7.07
N LYS A 92 9.08 -5.91 -7.78
CA LYS A 92 9.46 -5.37 -9.10
C LYS A 92 10.62 -4.38 -9.05
N SER A 93 10.88 -3.77 -7.89
CA SER A 93 11.98 -2.82 -7.71
C SER A 93 13.30 -3.50 -7.34
N GLU A 94 13.26 -4.78 -6.97
CA GLU A 94 14.42 -5.64 -6.68
C GLU A 94 14.96 -6.36 -7.92
N GLU A 95 14.20 -6.39 -9.02
CA GLU A 95 14.60 -6.85 -10.37
C GLU A 95 15.30 -5.75 -11.17
#